data_AF-A0A1B7X4E5-F1
#
_entry.id   AF-A0A1B7X4E5-F1
#
_cell.length_a   1.000
_cell.length_b   1.000
_cell.length_c   1.000
_cell.angle_alpha   90.00
_cell.angle_beta   90.00
_cell.angle_gamma   90.00
#
_symmetry.space_group_name_H-M   'P 1'
#
loop_
_entity.id
_entity.type
_entity.pdbx_description
1 polymer ?
#
loop_
_entity_poly.entity_id
_entity_poly.type
_entity_poly.pdbx_seq_one_letter_code
_entity_poly.pdbx_strand_id
1 'polypeptide(L)'
;MEIINSRVLLVSLSLIFPMIDPVVNKPVMALVARTINDNQSIINQQIFVNKSEFGVRIINSSGKVNFFPTTKVPLKEGDAYGWRITIDNYQGEVKWREVLTLPKYPETWITEDHKNFSISADGKTAISQRTVIPINGVIENFWTISPGDPLGKHQIEVYIDERLIGTFVFEIVPF
;
A
#
# COMPACT_ATOMS: atom_id res chain seq x y z
N MET A 1 54.76 -52.57 -29.15
CA MET A 1 56.22 -52.34 -29.03
C MET A 1 56.39 -51.39 -27.86
N GLU A 2 57.18 -51.75 -26.83
CA GLU A 2 57.33 -51.04 -25.54
C GLU A 2 56.03 -50.96 -24.67
N ILE A 3 55.87 -51.36 -23.39
CA ILE A 3 56.78 -51.71 -22.26
C ILE A 3 57.40 -50.43 -21.61
N ILE A 4 57.56 -50.18 -20.28
CA ILE A 4 57.60 -51.02 -19.04
C ILE A 4 56.98 -50.33 -17.78
N ASN A 5 56.39 -51.14 -16.88
CA ASN A 5 56.41 -51.12 -15.38
C ASN A 5 56.34 -49.85 -14.47
N SER A 6 55.39 -49.96 -13.52
CA SER A 6 55.41 -49.64 -12.06
C SER A 6 56.77 -49.60 -11.31
N ARG A 7 56.95 -48.66 -10.32
CA ARG A 7 57.36 -48.89 -8.89
C ARG A 7 57.80 -47.65 -8.06
N VAL A 8 57.53 -47.72 -6.72
CA VAL A 8 58.36 -47.28 -5.55
C VAL A 8 58.45 -45.77 -5.22
N LEU A 9 57.87 -45.23 -4.11
CA LEU A 9 58.21 -45.24 -2.66
C LEU A 9 59.20 -44.14 -2.16
N LEU A 10 58.64 -43.17 -1.40
CA LEU A 10 58.98 -42.80 0.01
C LEU A 10 60.41 -42.32 0.37
N VAL A 11 60.55 -41.03 0.77
CA VAL A 11 61.59 -40.54 1.73
C VAL A 11 61.03 -39.43 2.65
N SER A 12 61.54 -39.36 3.88
CA SER A 12 61.08 -38.57 5.04
C SER A 12 61.93 -37.31 5.37
N LEU A 13 61.38 -36.36 6.15
CA LEU A 13 62.18 -35.52 7.08
C LEU A 13 61.33 -34.99 8.27
N SER A 14 61.95 -34.76 9.45
CA SER A 14 61.25 -34.50 10.73
C SER A 14 61.93 -33.46 11.64
N LEU A 15 61.12 -32.80 12.49
CA LEU A 15 61.48 -31.97 13.69
C LEU A 15 62.14 -30.59 13.36
N ILE A 16 62.07 -29.51 14.16
CA ILE A 16 62.16 -29.32 15.64
C ILE A 16 61.34 -28.07 16.11
N PHE A 17 60.85 -28.04 17.36
CA PHE A 17 60.24 -26.88 18.08
C PHE A 17 61.31 -26.00 18.80
N PRO A 18 61.12 -24.67 18.98
CA PRO A 18 60.26 -24.10 20.05
C PRO A 18 59.51 -22.80 19.58
N MET A 19 59.05 -21.79 20.35
CA MET A 19 59.26 -21.39 21.76
C MET A 19 58.04 -20.65 22.40
N ILE A 20 58.20 -19.44 22.99
CA ILE A 20 57.19 -18.71 23.82
C ILE A 20 57.27 -17.19 23.60
N ASP A 21 56.14 -16.49 23.83
CA ASP A 21 56.09 -15.19 24.53
C ASP A 21 54.65 -14.89 25.04
N PRO A 22 54.43 -14.51 26.32
CA PRO A 22 53.10 -14.13 26.85
C PRO A 22 53.03 -12.67 27.35
N VAL A 23 52.32 -11.76 26.68
CA VAL A 23 52.19 -10.35 27.12
C VAL A 23 50.77 -9.74 27.00
N VAL A 24 50.13 -9.60 28.17
CA VAL A 24 49.33 -8.46 28.69
C VAL A 24 48.06 -7.95 27.96
N ASN A 25 46.96 -8.03 28.74
CA ASN A 25 45.69 -7.28 28.73
C ASN A 25 45.57 -5.99 27.89
N LYS A 26 44.40 -5.88 27.23
CA LYS A 26 43.56 -4.67 27.28
C LYS A 26 42.09 -5.06 27.47
N PRO A 27 41.36 -4.57 28.50
CA PRO A 27 39.92 -4.66 28.50
C PRO A 27 39.38 -3.70 27.44
N VAL A 28 38.72 -4.22 26.41
CA VAL A 28 37.88 -3.38 25.56
C VAL A 28 36.68 -2.96 26.41
N MET A 29 36.69 -1.71 26.86
CA MET A 29 35.49 -1.02 27.33
C MET A 29 34.53 -0.93 26.14
N ALA A 30 33.75 -2.00 25.94
CA ALA A 30 32.60 -1.98 25.07
C ALA A 30 31.60 -1.01 25.70
N LEU A 31 31.69 0.25 25.28
CA LEU A 31 30.66 1.25 25.53
C LEU A 31 29.36 0.61 25.08
N VAL A 32 28.47 0.33 26.04
CA VAL A 32 27.12 -0.11 25.74
C VAL A 32 26.44 1.07 25.05
N ALA A 33 26.59 1.12 23.73
CA ALA A 33 25.63 1.77 22.88
C ALA A 33 24.29 1.14 23.27
N ARG A 34 23.47 1.90 24.00
CA ARG A 34 22.04 1.61 24.03
C ARG A 34 21.65 1.62 22.56
N THR A 35 21.43 0.44 22.00
CA THR A 35 20.47 0.28 20.93
C THR A 35 19.19 0.85 21.50
N ILE A 36 18.92 2.11 21.16
CA ILE A 36 17.56 2.61 21.19
C ILE A 36 16.91 1.71 20.15
N ASN A 37 16.26 0.65 20.64
CA ASN A 37 15.24 0.01 19.86
C ASN A 37 14.23 1.12 19.63
N ASP A 38 14.29 1.73 18.46
CA ASP A 38 13.15 2.32 17.80
C ASP A 38 12.18 1.17 17.45
N ASN A 39 11.70 0.49 18.50
CA ASN A 39 10.33 0.07 18.59
C ASN A 39 9.51 1.36 18.53
N GLN A 40 9.39 1.92 17.32
CA GLN A 40 8.13 2.47 16.90
C GLN A 40 7.14 1.33 17.09
N SER A 41 6.56 1.31 18.28
CA SER A 41 5.32 0.62 18.55
C SER A 41 4.37 1.15 17.49
N ILE A 42 4.17 0.38 16.42
CA ILE A 42 3.01 0.54 15.56
C ILE A 42 1.86 0.25 16.52
N ILE A 43 1.36 1.31 17.15
CA ILE A 43 0.12 1.26 17.90
C ILE A 43 -0.88 0.93 16.81
N ASN A 44 -1.26 -0.33 16.75
CA ASN A 44 -2.25 -0.85 15.83
C ASN A 44 -3.60 -0.32 16.34
N GLN A 45 -3.80 0.99 16.16
CA GLN A 45 -4.92 1.75 16.70
C GLN A 45 -6.18 1.13 16.12
N GLN A 46 -7.00 0.53 16.98
CA GLN A 46 -8.16 -0.19 16.54
C GLN A 46 -9.11 0.79 15.84
N ILE A 47 -9.22 0.64 14.51
CA ILE A 47 -10.07 1.50 13.69
C ILE A 47 -11.52 1.16 13.98
N PHE A 48 -12.26 2.14 14.50
CA PHE A 48 -13.70 2.07 14.70
C PHE A 48 -14.38 2.91 13.62
N VAL A 49 -15.10 2.25 12.71
CA VAL A 49 -15.89 2.93 11.69
C VAL A 49 -17.23 3.31 12.29
N ASN A 50 -17.48 4.62 12.41
CA ASN A 50 -18.73 5.17 12.92
C ASN A 50 -19.81 5.20 11.82
N LYS A 51 -19.43 5.63 10.62
CA LYS A 51 -20.32 5.83 9.48
C LYS A 51 -19.56 5.67 8.17
N SER A 52 -20.20 5.05 7.18
CA SER A 52 -19.68 4.91 5.82
C SER A 52 -20.78 5.33 4.83
N GLU A 53 -20.47 6.26 3.93
CA GLU A 53 -21.40 6.80 2.94
C GLU A 53 -20.75 6.84 1.56
N PHE A 54 -21.54 6.56 0.52
CA PHE A 54 -21.17 6.78 -0.87
C PHE A 54 -22.21 7.70 -1.53
N GLY A 55 -21.75 8.54 -2.46
CA GLY A 55 -22.62 9.48 -3.14
C GLY A 55 -21.88 10.42 -4.08
N VAL A 56 -22.60 11.45 -4.54
CA VAL A 56 -22.08 12.46 -5.47
C VAL A 56 -21.74 13.77 -4.76
N ARG A 57 -20.72 14.45 -5.26
CA ARG A 57 -20.40 15.85 -4.94
C ARG A 57 -20.90 16.75 -6.05
N ILE A 58 -21.80 17.66 -5.68
CA ILE A 58 -22.32 18.68 -6.58
C ILE A 58 -21.85 20.03 -6.08
N ILE A 59 -21.16 20.77 -6.95
CA ILE A 59 -20.81 22.16 -6.74
C ILE A 59 -22.00 23.00 -7.20
N ASN A 60 -22.58 23.79 -6.29
CA ASN A 60 -23.69 24.68 -6.66
C ASN A 60 -23.17 25.95 -7.37
N SER A 61 -24.09 26.81 -7.84
CA SER A 61 -23.77 28.09 -8.50
C SER A 61 -22.98 29.08 -7.63
N SER A 62 -22.91 28.88 -6.31
CA SER A 62 -22.10 29.70 -5.39
C SER A 62 -20.75 29.05 -5.04
N GLY A 63 -20.30 28.02 -5.76
CA GLY A 63 -19.06 27.30 -5.50
C GLY A 63 -19.09 26.40 -4.25
N LYS A 64 -20.23 26.27 -3.56
CA LYS A 64 -20.37 25.41 -2.38
C LYS A 64 -20.48 23.96 -2.82
N VAL A 65 -19.52 23.14 -2.37
CA VAL A 65 -19.55 21.68 -2.49
C VAL A 65 -20.59 21.11 -1.52
N ASN A 66 -21.53 20.31 -2.02
CA ASN A 66 -22.47 19.56 -1.21
C ASN A 66 -22.36 18.07 -1.57
N PHE A 67 -22.46 17.18 -0.57
CA PHE A 67 -22.41 15.73 -0.75
C PHE A 67 -23.83 15.16 -0.63
N PHE A 68 -24.24 14.35 -1.59
CA PHE A 68 -25.56 13.74 -1.67
C PHE A 68 -25.41 12.21 -1.72
N PRO A 69 -25.79 11.48 -0.64
CA PRO A 69 -25.78 10.02 -0.65
C PRO A 69 -26.67 9.45 -1.75
N THR A 70 -26.10 8.58 -2.60
CA THR A 70 -26.80 7.94 -3.72
C THR A 70 -26.01 6.71 -4.18
N THR A 71 -26.69 5.66 -4.63
CA THR A 71 -26.06 4.52 -5.32
C THR A 71 -26.15 4.63 -6.85
N LYS A 72 -26.72 5.73 -7.36
CA LYS A 72 -26.76 6.05 -8.80
C LYS A 72 -25.97 7.32 -9.07
N VAL A 73 -24.99 7.20 -9.95
CA VAL A 73 -24.10 8.28 -10.39
C VAL A 73 -24.43 8.58 -11.85
N PRO A 74 -24.93 9.77 -12.21
CA PRO A 74 -25.14 10.11 -13.61
C PRO A 74 -23.80 10.28 -14.34
N LEU A 75 -23.71 9.79 -15.58
CA LEU A 75 -22.55 9.98 -16.46
C LEU A 75 -22.54 11.42 -17.01
N LYS A 76 -22.24 12.37 -16.13
CA LYS A 76 -22.11 13.79 -16.44
C LYS A 76 -20.69 14.26 -16.16
N GLU A 77 -19.97 14.59 -17.22
CA GLU A 77 -18.58 15.06 -17.16
C GLU A 77 -18.38 16.18 -16.13
N GLY A 78 -17.31 16.05 -15.33
CA GLY A 78 -16.94 17.04 -14.31
C GLY A 78 -17.71 16.93 -12.98
N ASP A 79 -18.83 16.21 -12.91
CA ASP A 79 -19.42 15.84 -11.62
C ASP A 79 -18.53 14.81 -10.91
N ALA A 80 -18.54 14.79 -9.58
CA ALA A 80 -17.70 13.88 -8.81
C ALA A 80 -18.52 12.88 -7.99
N TYR A 81 -18.01 11.66 -7.84
CA TYR A 81 -18.59 10.60 -7.02
C TYR A 81 -17.54 9.97 -6.12
N GLY A 82 -17.95 9.35 -5.03
CA GLY A 82 -17.00 8.73 -4.12
C GLY A 82 -17.58 8.47 -2.74
N TRP A 83 -16.69 8.21 -1.80
CA TRP A 83 -17.02 7.78 -0.46
C TRP A 83 -16.51 8.73 0.61
N ARG A 84 -17.17 8.65 1.75
CA ARG A 84 -16.81 9.28 3.01
C ARG A 84 -16.94 8.25 4.12
N ILE A 85 -15.91 8.12 4.94
CA ILE A 85 -15.93 7.24 6.12
C ILE A 85 -15.51 8.07 7.34
N THR A 86 -16.34 8.04 8.37
CA THR A 86 -16.04 8.60 9.69
C THR A 86 -15.43 7.49 10.56
N ILE A 87 -14.23 7.75 11.06
CA ILE A 87 -13.50 6.88 11.98
C ILE A 87 -13.35 7.54 13.35
N ASP A 88 -13.61 6.79 14.41
CA ASP A 88 -13.51 7.24 15.79
C ASP A 88 -12.15 6.89 16.40
N ASN A 89 -11.66 7.74 17.30
CA ASN A 89 -10.47 7.53 18.15
C ASN A 89 -9.14 7.26 17.41
N TYR A 90 -9.06 7.54 16.11
CA TYR A 90 -7.82 7.45 15.33
C TYR A 90 -7.02 8.76 15.41
N GLN A 91 -5.70 8.67 15.57
CA GLN A 91 -4.79 9.83 15.63
C GLN A 91 -3.64 9.71 14.64
N GLY A 92 -3.35 10.80 13.93
CA GLY A 92 -2.25 10.88 12.96
C GLY A 92 -2.69 10.61 11.53
N GLU A 93 -1.76 10.10 10.72
CA GLU A 93 -1.99 9.81 9.30
C GLU A 93 -2.65 8.45 9.09
N VAL A 94 -3.71 8.42 8.28
CA VAL A 94 -4.33 7.21 7.75
C VAL A 94 -3.74 6.92 6.38
N LYS A 95 -3.15 5.74 6.19
CA LYS A 95 -2.86 5.20 4.86
C LYS A 95 -4.01 4.28 4.43
N TRP A 96 -4.83 4.74 3.48
CA TRP A 96 -5.89 3.92 2.91
C TRP A 96 -5.52 3.34 1.54
N ARG A 97 -6.13 2.20 1.21
CA ARG A 97 -6.12 1.56 -0.11
C ARG A 97 -7.57 1.40 -0.58
N GLU A 98 -7.86 1.88 -1.77
CA GLU A 98 -9.14 1.68 -2.45
C GLU A 98 -8.96 0.65 -3.56
N VAL A 99 -9.94 -0.23 -3.73
CA VAL A 99 -10.07 -1.15 -4.86
C VAL A 99 -11.41 -0.86 -5.52
N LEU A 100 -11.38 -0.38 -6.76
CA LEU A 100 -12.54 -0.08 -7.58
C LEU A 100 -12.69 -1.15 -8.66
N THR A 101 -13.75 -1.94 -8.57
CA THR A 101 -14.17 -2.90 -9.58
C THR A 101 -15.08 -2.23 -10.60
N LEU A 102 -14.69 -2.31 -11.87
CA LEU A 102 -15.37 -1.72 -13.04
C LEU A 102 -16.13 -2.80 -13.83
N PRO A 103 -17.29 -2.50 -14.43
CA PRO A 103 -18.07 -3.47 -15.21
C PRO A 103 -17.39 -3.84 -16.55
N LYS A 104 -16.65 -2.89 -17.13
CA LYS A 104 -15.81 -3.07 -18.32
C LYS A 104 -14.58 -2.15 -18.21
N TYR A 105 -13.62 -2.35 -19.11
CA TYR A 105 -12.46 -1.47 -19.29
C TYR A 105 -12.91 -0.01 -19.51
N PRO A 106 -12.33 0.99 -18.80
CA PRO A 106 -12.62 2.41 -18.97
C PRO A 106 -11.95 2.98 -20.23
N GLU A 107 -12.69 3.69 -21.08
CA GLU A 107 -12.23 4.02 -22.45
C GLU A 107 -11.14 5.11 -22.51
N THR A 108 -11.03 5.93 -21.47
CA THR A 108 -10.21 7.17 -21.45
C THR A 108 -9.22 7.26 -20.30
N TRP A 109 -9.17 6.25 -19.42
CA TRP A 109 -8.25 6.27 -18.28
C TRP A 109 -6.83 5.99 -18.77
N ILE A 110 -5.89 6.84 -18.39
CA ILE A 110 -4.46 6.65 -18.69
C ILE A 110 -3.95 5.49 -17.83
N THR A 111 -3.50 4.41 -18.47
CA THR A 111 -3.00 3.19 -17.82
C THR A 111 -1.51 3.26 -17.45
N GLU A 112 -0.96 4.45 -17.28
CA GLU A 112 0.38 4.57 -16.74
C GLU A 112 0.33 4.26 -15.25
N ASP A 113 1.05 3.21 -14.82
CA ASP A 113 1.18 2.86 -13.40
C ASP A 113 1.86 4.03 -12.67
N HIS A 114 1.03 4.85 -12.02
CA HIS A 114 1.50 5.89 -11.13
C HIS A 114 1.79 5.27 -9.76
N LYS A 115 2.75 5.82 -9.02
CA LYS A 115 3.22 5.27 -7.72
C LYS A 115 2.09 4.89 -6.73
N ASN A 116 0.94 5.55 -6.84
CA ASN A 116 -0.22 5.44 -5.96
C ASN A 116 -1.53 5.04 -6.69
N PHE A 117 -1.45 4.66 -7.98
CA PHE A 117 -2.61 4.26 -8.79
C PHE A 117 -2.20 3.28 -9.88
N SER A 118 -2.91 2.15 -9.99
CA SER A 118 -2.71 1.14 -11.03
C SER A 118 -4.03 0.55 -11.51
N ILE A 119 -4.01 -0.04 -12.70
CA ILE A 119 -5.16 -0.73 -13.31
C ILE A 119 -4.74 -2.16 -13.67
N SER A 120 -5.61 -3.15 -13.38
CA SER A 120 -5.36 -4.56 -13.73
C SER A 120 -5.27 -4.77 -15.24
N ALA A 121 -4.57 -5.83 -15.66
CA ALA A 121 -4.36 -6.13 -17.08
C ALA A 121 -5.67 -6.39 -17.88
N ASP A 122 -6.78 -6.72 -17.21
CA ASP A 122 -8.11 -6.85 -17.82
C ASP A 122 -8.94 -5.53 -17.79
N GLY A 123 -8.40 -4.47 -17.19
CA GLY A 123 -9.02 -3.16 -17.03
C GLY A 123 -10.22 -3.11 -16.09
N LYS A 124 -10.48 -4.17 -15.30
CA LYS A 124 -11.67 -4.26 -14.45
C LYS A 124 -11.42 -3.94 -12.98
N THR A 125 -10.17 -3.77 -12.57
CA THR A 125 -9.81 -3.42 -11.20
C THR A 125 -8.85 -2.24 -11.23
N ALA A 126 -9.25 -1.11 -10.65
CA ALA A 126 -8.34 -0.01 -10.37
C ALA A 126 -8.01 0.01 -8.88
N ILE A 127 -6.72 0.18 -8.54
CA ILE A 127 -6.26 0.28 -7.15
C ILE A 127 -5.71 1.70 -6.96
N SER A 128 -6.13 2.38 -5.90
CA SER A 128 -5.51 3.65 -5.50
C SER A 128 -5.12 3.65 -4.02
N GLN A 129 -4.07 4.37 -3.67
CA GLN A 129 -3.58 4.47 -2.29
C GLN A 129 -3.23 5.91 -1.94
N ARG A 130 -3.64 6.40 -0.77
CA ARG A 130 -3.21 7.71 -0.26
C ARG A 130 -2.99 7.68 1.24
N THR A 131 -2.10 8.56 1.68
CA THR A 131 -1.91 8.90 3.09
C THR A 131 -2.55 10.25 3.35
N VAL A 132 -3.42 10.35 4.36
CA VAL A 132 -4.21 11.54 4.68
C VAL A 132 -4.32 11.74 6.20
N ILE A 133 -4.47 12.98 6.65
CA ILE A 133 -4.88 13.27 8.04
C ILE A 133 -6.41 13.39 8.05
N PRO A 134 -7.15 12.60 8.87
CA PRO A 134 -8.60 12.70 8.96
C PRO A 134 -9.05 14.08 9.48
N ILE A 135 -10.02 14.70 8.80
CA ILE A 135 -10.56 16.00 9.21
C ILE A 135 -11.81 15.74 10.06
N ASN A 136 -11.75 16.04 11.37
CA ASN A 136 -12.82 15.72 12.33
C ASN A 136 -13.21 14.22 12.30
N GLY A 137 -12.22 13.33 12.21
CA GLY A 137 -12.43 11.88 12.07
C GLY A 137 -12.90 11.43 10.68
N VAL A 138 -13.04 12.34 9.71
CA VAL A 138 -13.50 12.01 8.35
C VAL A 138 -12.32 11.78 7.41
N ILE A 139 -12.34 10.63 6.74
CA ILE A 139 -11.57 10.34 5.53
C ILE A 139 -12.51 10.23 4.33
N GLU A 140 -12.02 10.59 3.15
CA GLU A 140 -12.83 10.61 1.94
C GLU A 140 -11.96 10.54 0.67
N ASN A 141 -12.53 9.96 -0.40
CA ASN A 141 -11.97 10.03 -1.75
C ASN A 141 -13.09 10.26 -2.76
N PHE A 142 -12.77 11.00 -3.82
CA PHE A 142 -13.70 11.31 -4.91
C PHE A 142 -12.99 11.17 -6.26
N TRP A 143 -13.70 10.56 -7.20
CA TRP A 143 -13.39 10.46 -8.62
C TRP A 143 -14.22 11.50 -9.38
N THR A 144 -13.63 12.10 -10.42
CA THR A 144 -14.35 12.97 -11.35
C THR A 144 -14.83 12.13 -12.53
N ILE A 145 -16.11 12.26 -12.90
CA ILE A 145 -16.66 11.61 -14.08
C ILE A 145 -15.95 12.13 -15.32
N SER A 146 -15.40 11.19 -16.09
CA SER A 146 -14.76 11.44 -17.39
C SER A 146 -15.64 10.89 -18.53
N PRO A 147 -15.60 11.50 -19.73
CA PRO A 147 -16.18 10.86 -20.92
C PRO A 147 -15.57 9.48 -21.12
N GLY A 148 -16.39 8.45 -21.36
CA GLY A 148 -15.91 7.07 -21.49
C GLY A 148 -15.77 6.28 -20.18
N ASP A 149 -16.14 6.86 -19.02
CA ASP A 149 -16.36 6.08 -17.80
C ASP A 149 -17.42 5.00 -18.05
N PRO A 150 -17.17 3.75 -17.62
CA PRO A 150 -17.99 2.63 -18.05
C PRO A 150 -19.36 2.65 -17.38
N LEU A 151 -20.45 2.61 -18.15
CA LEU A 151 -21.80 2.47 -17.58
C LEU A 151 -22.01 1.12 -16.88
N GLY A 152 -22.89 1.09 -15.88
CA GLY A 152 -23.31 -0.11 -15.16
C GLY A 152 -22.73 -0.20 -13.75
N LYS A 153 -22.74 -1.42 -13.20
CA LYS A 153 -22.44 -1.69 -11.78
C LYS A 153 -20.95 -1.64 -11.47
N HIS A 154 -20.61 -0.94 -10.41
CA HIS A 154 -19.29 -0.82 -9.83
C HIS A 154 -19.30 -1.24 -8.37
N GLN A 155 -18.12 -1.57 -7.85
CA GLN A 155 -17.91 -1.75 -6.42
C GLN A 155 -16.64 -1.02 -6.00
N ILE A 156 -16.68 -0.29 -4.89
CA ILE A 156 -15.48 0.19 -4.19
C ILE A 156 -15.34 -0.57 -2.88
N GLU A 157 -14.14 -1.07 -2.61
CA GLU A 157 -13.71 -1.58 -1.30
C GLU A 157 -12.59 -0.70 -0.75
N VAL A 158 -12.74 -0.21 0.47
CA VAL A 158 -11.78 0.67 1.14
C VAL A 158 -11.14 -0.07 2.31
N TYR A 159 -9.82 -0.01 2.38
CA TYR A 159 -9.01 -0.68 3.39
C TYR A 159 -8.11 0.33 4.11
N ILE A 160 -7.84 0.09 5.39
CA ILE A 160 -6.72 0.70 6.13
C ILE A 160 -5.99 -0.46 6.81
N ASP A 161 -4.65 -0.47 6.75
CA ASP A 161 -3.81 -1.54 7.32
C ASP A 161 -4.30 -2.96 6.94
N GLU A 162 -4.65 -3.12 5.66
CA GLU A 162 -5.22 -4.34 5.04
C GLU A 162 -6.58 -4.82 5.61
N ARG A 163 -7.17 -4.10 6.56
CA ARG A 163 -8.54 -4.33 7.05
C ARG A 163 -9.55 -3.59 6.19
N LEU A 164 -10.55 -4.31 5.67
CA LEU A 164 -11.72 -3.74 4.99
C LEU A 164 -12.53 -2.87 5.98
N ILE A 165 -12.76 -1.61 5.64
CA ILE A 165 -13.51 -0.62 6.44
C ILE A 165 -14.79 -0.11 5.75
N GLY A 166 -14.96 -0.37 4.45
CA GLY A 166 -16.17 0.00 3.72
C GLY A 166 -16.26 -0.70 2.37
N THR A 167 -17.48 -1.08 1.99
CA THR A 167 -17.81 -1.60 0.66
C THR A 167 -19.00 -0.82 0.13
N PHE A 168 -18.90 -0.31 -1.10
CA PHE A 168 -19.90 0.52 -1.73
C PHE A 168 -20.22 -0.01 -3.12
N VAL A 169 -21.46 -0.46 -3.34
CA VAL A 169 -21.95 -0.88 -4.65
C VAL A 169 -22.79 0.25 -5.24
N PHE A 170 -22.48 0.65 -6.46
CA PHE A 170 -23.15 1.75 -7.16
C PHE A 170 -23.27 1.47 -8.66
N GLU A 171 -24.04 2.29 -9.36
CA GLU A 171 -24.24 2.20 -10.80
C GLU A 171 -23.98 3.56 -11.45
N ILE A 172 -23.10 3.59 -12.45
CA ILE A 172 -23.00 4.74 -13.35
C ILE A 172 -24.09 4.59 -14.42
N VAL A 173 -25.00 5.55 -14.49
CA VAL A 173 -26.18 5.55 -15.36
C VAL A 173 -26.07 6.66 -16.42
N PRO A 174 -26.73 6.54 -17.59
CA PRO A 174 -26.87 7.66 -18.52
C PRO A 174 -27.43 8.90 -17.82
N PHE A 175 -26.92 10.08 -18.20
CA PHE A 175 -27.45 11.39 -17.81
C PHE A 175 -28.57 11.82 -18.79
#